data_AF-A0A9P4TE08-F1
#
_entry.id   AF-A0A9P4TE08-F1
#
_cell.length_a   1.000
_cell.length_b   1.000
_cell.length_c   1.000
_cell.angle_alpha   90.00
_cell.angle_beta   90.00
_cell.angle_gamma   90.00
#
_symmetry.space_group_name_H-M   'P 1'
#
loop_
_entity.id
_entity.type
_entity.pdbx_description
1 polymer ?
#
loop_
_entity_poly.entity_id
_entity_poly.type
_entity_poly.pdbx_seq_one_letter_code
_entity_poly.pdbx_strand_id
1 'polypeptide(L)'
;MDDIHAPTVSSGPTSGGYTNGVPKEQLSLQELMAEKDRVEAELKALGQVLDSHGVHMNTGLTTFDGFPRSDIDVPQIRTTRARIIRLKNDYKELMSRIEKGLHEHHARLAEQAQNGTAADDRAQAEQSAPPVALEAPFAKVNSVVPGSPADEAGLKAGDSITKFGWVDWTNHERLGRVAEAVSQNEGIPIAVKALRPSSSGGPAVTVQMQLTPRRNWGGRGLLGCHLLPL
;
A
#
# COMPACT_ATOMS: atom_id res chain seq x y z
N MET A 1 -47.26 -14.17 -27.37
CA MET A 1 -46.86 -15.25 -26.45
C MET A 1 -45.35 -15.28 -26.48
N ASP A 2 -44.73 -14.48 -25.61
CA ASP A 2 -43.29 -14.50 -25.40
C ASP A 2 -42.98 -15.69 -24.49
N ASP A 3 -42.15 -16.61 -24.97
CA ASP A 3 -41.74 -17.81 -24.24
C ASP A 3 -40.93 -17.42 -22.99
N ILE A 4 -41.61 -17.37 -21.83
CA ILE A 4 -41.05 -17.05 -20.50
C ILE A 4 -40.17 -18.21 -19.96
N HIS A 5 -39.98 -19.28 -20.74
CA HIS A 5 -39.33 -20.51 -20.28
C HIS A 5 -38.05 -20.89 -21.05
N ALA A 6 -37.55 -20.02 -21.93
CA ALA A 6 -36.28 -20.25 -22.60
C ALA A 6 -35.13 -19.66 -21.75
N PRO A 7 -34.25 -20.48 -21.15
CA PRO A 7 -33.08 -19.96 -20.45
C PRO A 7 -32.08 -19.47 -21.50
N THR A 8 -32.15 -18.20 -21.90
CA THR A 8 -31.06 -17.52 -22.60
C THR A 8 -29.98 -17.11 -21.59
N VAL A 9 -29.48 -18.09 -20.85
CA VAL A 9 -28.17 -17.94 -20.22
C VAL A 9 -27.17 -18.24 -21.32
N SER A 10 -26.50 -17.20 -21.84
CA SER A 10 -25.22 -17.43 -22.50
C SER A 10 -24.40 -18.21 -21.49
N SER A 11 -24.07 -19.45 -21.80
CA SER A 11 -23.23 -20.27 -20.94
C SER A 11 -21.90 -19.53 -20.85
N GLY A 12 -21.74 -18.71 -19.81
CA GLY A 12 -20.45 -18.16 -19.42
C GLY A 12 -19.47 -19.32 -19.33
N PRO A 13 -18.18 -19.10 -19.63
CA PRO A 13 -17.22 -20.16 -19.91
C PRO A 13 -17.45 -21.32 -18.96
N THR A 14 -17.95 -22.43 -19.53
CA THR A 14 -18.18 -23.67 -18.82
C THR A 14 -16.96 -23.90 -17.95
N SER A 15 -17.18 -24.22 -16.67
CA SER A 15 -16.13 -24.52 -15.70
C SER A 15 -15.17 -25.57 -16.26
N GLY A 16 -14.22 -25.16 -17.09
CA GLY A 16 -13.17 -25.98 -17.70
C GLY A 16 -11.87 -25.83 -16.93
N GLY A 17 -11.88 -25.06 -15.85
CA GLY A 17 -10.76 -24.88 -14.93
C GLY A 17 -10.94 -25.66 -13.64
N TYR A 18 -11.50 -26.88 -13.71
CA TYR A 18 -11.33 -27.82 -12.61
C TYR A 18 -9.85 -28.26 -12.62
N THR A 19 -9.01 -27.60 -11.83
CA THR A 19 -7.85 -28.27 -11.24
C THR A 19 -8.40 -29.25 -10.19
N ASN A 20 -9.09 -30.30 -10.63
CA ASN A 20 -9.72 -31.34 -9.79
C ASN A 20 -8.68 -32.25 -9.11
N GLY A 21 -7.62 -31.69 -8.53
CA GLY A 21 -6.58 -32.47 -7.89
C GLY A 21 -5.34 -31.71 -7.43
N VAL A 22 -5.20 -30.41 -7.74
CA VAL A 22 -4.12 -29.62 -7.14
C VAL A 22 -4.68 -29.02 -5.85
N PRO A 23 -4.16 -29.40 -4.67
CA PRO A 23 -4.58 -28.79 -3.43
C PRO A 23 -4.33 -27.28 -3.54
N LYS A 24 -5.31 -26.46 -3.16
CA LYS A 24 -5.16 -25.00 -3.13
C LYS A 24 -4.02 -24.55 -2.20
N GLU A 25 -3.41 -25.46 -1.44
CA GLU A 25 -2.19 -25.25 -0.66
C GLU A 25 -0.91 -25.16 -1.52
N GLN A 26 -0.91 -25.68 -2.75
CA GLN A 26 0.27 -25.73 -3.62
C GLN A 26 0.28 -24.64 -4.71
N LEU A 27 -0.77 -23.81 -4.78
CA LEU A 27 -0.84 -22.71 -5.73
C LEU A 27 0.09 -21.56 -5.31
N SER A 28 0.76 -20.98 -6.29
CA SER A 28 1.53 -19.75 -6.12
C SER A 28 0.60 -18.57 -5.75
N LEU A 29 1.17 -17.54 -5.11
CA LEU A 29 0.42 -16.34 -4.74
C LEU A 29 -0.29 -15.69 -5.94
N GLN A 30 0.36 -15.68 -7.10
CA GLN A 30 -0.22 -15.13 -8.34
C GLN A 30 -1.43 -15.95 -8.82
N GLU A 31 -1.37 -17.28 -8.72
CA GLU A 31 -2.50 -18.15 -9.06
C GLU A 31 -3.66 -17.99 -8.08
N LEU A 32 -3.39 -17.79 -6.78
CA LEU A 32 -4.43 -17.50 -5.79
C LEU A 32 -5.14 -16.16 -6.08
N MET A 33 -4.40 -15.15 -6.55
CA MET A 33 -4.98 -13.87 -6.97
C MET A 33 -5.85 -14.02 -8.23
N ALA A 34 -5.39 -14.79 -9.23
CA ALA A 34 -6.19 -15.07 -10.42
C ALA A 34 -7.48 -15.84 -10.09
N GLU A 35 -7.39 -16.79 -9.15
CA GLU A 35 -8.54 -17.53 -8.65
C GLU A 35 -9.54 -16.62 -7.91
N LYS A 36 -9.04 -15.64 -7.13
CA LYS A 36 -9.88 -14.64 -6.47
C LYS A 36 -10.68 -13.86 -7.49
N ASP A 37 -10.02 -13.36 -8.53
CA ASP A 37 -10.68 -12.55 -9.56
C ASP A 37 -11.73 -13.37 -10.34
N ARG A 38 -11.47 -14.68 -10.55
CA ARG A 38 -12.44 -15.62 -11.12
C ARG A 38 -13.69 -15.77 -10.24
N VAL A 39 -13.49 -16.01 -8.94
CA VAL A 39 -14.60 -16.17 -7.98
C VAL A 39 -15.41 -14.88 -7.86
N GLU A 40 -14.75 -13.72 -7.86
CA GLU A 40 -15.42 -12.41 -7.85
C GLU A 40 -16.26 -12.17 -9.12
N ALA A 41 -15.74 -12.54 -10.29
CA ALA A 41 -16.48 -12.45 -11.54
C ALA A 41 -17.72 -13.35 -11.53
N GLU A 42 -17.60 -14.57 -11.00
CA GLU A 42 -18.72 -15.50 -10.87
C GLU A 42 -19.77 -14.99 -9.87
N LEU A 43 -19.34 -14.50 -8.70
CA LEU A 43 -20.23 -13.87 -7.72
C LEU A 43 -20.98 -12.68 -8.31
N LYS A 44 -20.31 -11.84 -9.12
CA LYS A 44 -20.92 -10.72 -9.82
C LYS A 44 -21.96 -11.17 -10.83
N ALA A 45 -21.66 -12.19 -11.64
CA ALA A 45 -22.60 -12.74 -12.61
C ALA A 45 -23.85 -13.33 -11.94
N LEU A 46 -23.68 -14.11 -10.86
CA LEU A 46 -24.80 -14.64 -10.09
C LEU A 46 -25.60 -13.55 -9.37
N GLY A 47 -24.94 -12.48 -8.92
CA GLY A 47 -25.60 -11.29 -8.38
C GLY A 47 -26.52 -10.63 -9.40
N GLN A 48 -26.04 -10.43 -10.63
CA GLN A 48 -26.85 -9.87 -11.73
C GLN A 48 -28.08 -10.72 -12.06
N VAL A 49 -27.99 -12.05 -11.91
CA VAL A 49 -29.14 -12.95 -12.08
C VAL A 49 -30.19 -12.71 -10.99
N LEU A 50 -29.79 -12.43 -9.75
CA LEU A 50 -30.75 -12.08 -8.71
C LEU A 50 -31.37 -10.69 -8.96
N ASP A 51 -30.56 -9.73 -9.40
CA ASP A 51 -31.01 -8.37 -9.73
C ASP A 51 -32.03 -8.37 -10.88
N SER A 52 -31.85 -9.23 -11.90
CA SER A 52 -32.81 -9.36 -13.01
C SER A 52 -34.18 -9.86 -12.57
N HIS A 53 -34.24 -10.63 -11.48
CA HIS A 53 -35.48 -11.10 -10.85
C HIS A 53 -36.00 -10.12 -9.78
N GLY A 54 -35.31 -8.99 -9.55
CA GLY A 54 -35.70 -7.99 -8.54
C GLY A 54 -35.59 -8.49 -7.09
N VAL A 55 -34.77 -9.52 -6.84
CA VAL A 55 -34.61 -10.14 -5.52
C VAL A 55 -33.17 -10.04 -5.03
N HIS A 56 -32.97 -10.02 -3.72
CA HIS A 56 -31.65 -10.12 -3.08
C HIS A 56 -31.49 -11.47 -2.38
N MET A 57 -30.36 -11.73 -1.69
CA MET A 57 -30.10 -13.01 -1.00
C MET A 57 -31.12 -13.38 0.10
N ASN A 58 -31.83 -12.39 0.66
CA ASN A 58 -32.71 -12.55 1.82
C ASN A 58 -34.20 -12.33 1.50
N THR A 59 -34.56 -12.05 0.25
CA THR A 59 -35.97 -11.79 -0.12
C THR A 59 -36.79 -13.06 0.08
N GLY A 60 -37.97 -12.93 0.68
CA GLY A 60 -38.90 -14.04 0.86
C GLY A 60 -39.37 -14.60 -0.48
N LEU A 61 -39.34 -15.92 -0.63
CA LEU A 61 -39.74 -16.63 -1.87
C LEU A 61 -41.18 -17.15 -1.82
N THR A 62 -41.88 -16.87 -0.73
CA THR A 62 -43.26 -17.27 -0.51
C THR A 62 -44.17 -16.05 -0.35
N THR A 63 -45.44 -16.27 -0.67
CA THR A 63 -46.55 -15.37 -0.39
C THR A 63 -46.98 -15.49 1.09
N PHE A 64 -47.90 -14.63 1.54
CA PHE A 64 -48.34 -14.56 2.94
C PHE A 64 -49.03 -15.85 3.44
N ASP A 65 -49.68 -16.56 2.53
CA ASP A 65 -50.34 -17.86 2.73
C ASP A 65 -49.36 -19.05 2.71
N GLY A 66 -48.06 -18.82 2.48
CA GLY A 66 -47.02 -19.84 2.53
C GLY A 66 -46.76 -20.58 1.22
N PHE A 67 -47.41 -20.19 0.12
CA PHE A 67 -47.17 -20.79 -1.20
C PHE A 67 -45.99 -20.12 -1.93
N PRO A 68 -45.34 -20.80 -2.89
CA PRO A 68 -44.30 -20.19 -3.73
C PRO A 68 -44.85 -19.00 -4.52
N ARG A 69 -44.05 -17.94 -4.59
CA ARG A 69 -44.35 -16.77 -5.42
C ARG A 69 -44.43 -17.13 -6.90
N SER A 70 -45.47 -16.67 -7.57
CA SER A 70 -45.70 -16.90 -9.00
C SER A 70 -45.08 -15.84 -9.91
N ASP A 71 -44.70 -14.69 -9.35
CA ASP A 71 -44.08 -13.56 -10.05
C ASP A 71 -42.58 -13.77 -10.34
N ILE A 72 -41.96 -14.79 -9.76
CA ILE A 72 -40.51 -15.04 -9.85
C ILE A 72 -40.19 -16.53 -10.05
N ASP A 73 -39.05 -16.82 -10.66
CA ASP A 73 -38.54 -18.20 -10.77
C ASP A 73 -37.89 -18.64 -9.44
N VAL A 74 -38.72 -19.14 -8.52
CA VAL A 74 -38.29 -19.63 -7.21
C VAL A 74 -37.21 -20.72 -7.32
N PRO A 75 -37.33 -21.76 -8.19
CA PRO A 75 -36.26 -22.72 -8.40
C PRO A 75 -34.90 -22.11 -8.78
N GLN A 76 -34.85 -21.23 -9.78
CA GLN A 76 -33.63 -20.58 -10.23
C GLN A 76 -33.01 -19.70 -9.13
N ILE A 77 -33.84 -18.95 -8.40
CA ILE A 77 -33.37 -18.10 -7.31
C ILE A 77 -32.76 -18.95 -6.19
N ARG A 78 -33.38 -20.08 -5.83
CA ARG A 78 -32.84 -20.98 -4.80
C ARG A 78 -31.49 -21.56 -5.18
N THR A 79 -31.32 -22.04 -6.41
CA THR A 79 -30.04 -22.61 -6.87
C THR A 79 -28.96 -21.54 -6.97
N THR A 80 -29.30 -20.35 -7.48
CA THR A 80 -28.40 -19.19 -7.56
C THR A 80 -27.92 -18.77 -6.17
N ARG A 81 -28.83 -18.60 -5.20
CA ARG A 81 -28.48 -18.27 -3.81
C ARG A 81 -27.59 -19.32 -3.17
N ALA A 82 -27.90 -20.61 -3.35
CA ALA A 82 -27.08 -21.70 -2.81
C ALA A 82 -25.65 -21.67 -3.37
N ARG A 83 -25.50 -21.37 -4.67
CA ARG A 83 -24.19 -21.22 -5.32
C ARG A 83 -23.42 -20.03 -4.78
N ILE A 84 -24.06 -18.87 -4.64
CA ILE A 84 -23.46 -17.67 -4.04
C ILE A 84 -22.96 -17.96 -2.63
N ILE A 85 -23.75 -18.65 -1.79
CA ILE A 85 -23.35 -18.97 -0.42
C ILE A 85 -22.07 -19.81 -0.40
N ARG A 86 -21.99 -20.84 -1.25
CA ARG A 86 -20.80 -21.70 -1.36
C ARG A 86 -19.58 -20.89 -1.80
N LEU A 87 -19.70 -20.12 -2.88
CA LEU A 87 -18.62 -19.27 -3.39
C LEU A 87 -18.16 -18.23 -2.37
N LYS A 88 -19.06 -17.63 -1.58
CA LYS A 88 -18.69 -16.69 -0.52
C LYS A 88 -17.87 -17.34 0.58
N ASN A 89 -18.20 -18.58 0.95
CA ASN A 89 -17.41 -19.34 1.93
C ASN A 89 -16.03 -19.69 1.35
N ASP A 90 -15.98 -20.16 0.11
CA ASP A 90 -14.72 -20.48 -0.58
C ASP A 90 -13.83 -19.24 -0.76
N TYR A 91 -14.42 -18.10 -1.09
CA TYR A 91 -13.74 -16.81 -1.20
C TYR A 91 -13.13 -16.38 0.14
N LYS A 92 -13.85 -16.56 1.25
CA LYS A 92 -13.32 -16.28 2.60
C LYS A 92 -12.09 -17.14 2.90
N GLU A 93 -12.14 -18.42 2.54
CA GLU A 93 -11.02 -19.33 2.70
C GLU A 93 -9.83 -18.92 1.80
N LEU A 94 -10.10 -18.57 0.54
CA LEU A 94 -9.10 -18.11 -0.41
C LEU A 94 -8.38 -16.84 0.06
N MET A 95 -9.13 -15.87 0.58
CA MET A 95 -8.56 -14.63 1.11
C MET A 95 -7.64 -14.88 2.30
N SER A 96 -8.00 -15.80 3.21
CA SER A 96 -7.14 -16.19 4.33
C SER A 96 -5.84 -16.84 3.87
N ARG A 97 -5.86 -17.59 2.75
CA ARG A 97 -4.66 -18.18 2.15
C ARG A 97 -3.76 -17.12 1.51
N ILE A 98 -4.35 -16.17 0.77
CA ILE A 98 -3.63 -15.04 0.17
C ILE A 98 -2.93 -14.22 1.26
N GLU A 99 -3.61 -13.94 2.37
CA GLU A 99 -3.05 -13.23 3.52
C GLU A 99 -1.81 -13.93 4.08
N LYS A 100 -1.87 -15.25 4.30
CA LYS A 100 -0.73 -16.05 4.77
C LYS A 100 0.44 -16.02 3.79
N GLY A 101 0.16 -16.27 2.50
CA GLY A 101 1.20 -16.25 1.47
C GLY A 101 1.88 -14.89 1.31
N LEU A 102 1.12 -13.81 1.51
CA LEU A 102 1.67 -12.45 1.51
C LEU A 102 2.60 -12.21 2.71
N HIS A 103 2.18 -12.61 3.92
CA HIS A 103 3.04 -12.52 5.12
C HIS A 103 4.32 -13.34 4.97
N GLU A 104 4.24 -14.56 4.44
CA GLU A 104 5.41 -15.41 4.19
C GLU A 104 6.37 -14.79 3.17
N HIS A 105 5.84 -14.19 2.09
CA HIS A 105 6.64 -13.50 1.10
C HIS A 105 7.38 -12.29 1.69
N HIS A 106 6.70 -11.46 2.49
CA HIS A 106 7.33 -10.32 3.16
C HIS A 106 8.32 -10.74 4.24
N ALA A 107 8.01 -11.79 5.01
CA ALA A 107 8.93 -12.35 6.00
C ALA A 107 10.22 -12.85 5.33
N ARG A 108 10.09 -13.57 4.20
CA ARG A 108 11.24 -14.04 3.42
C ARG A 108 12.10 -12.90 2.88
N LEU A 109 11.48 -11.81 2.40
CA LEU A 109 12.22 -10.62 1.96
C LEU A 109 12.94 -9.93 3.12
N ALA A 110 12.30 -9.85 4.30
CA ALA A 110 12.92 -9.30 5.51
C ALA A 110 14.09 -10.18 5.99
N GLU A 111 13.94 -11.50 5.97
CA GLU A 111 15.02 -12.45 6.30
C GLU A 111 16.15 -12.41 5.28
N GLN A 112 15.88 -12.24 3.99
CA GLN A 112 16.93 -12.06 2.98
C GLN A 112 17.68 -10.75 3.16
N ALA A 113 16.99 -9.68 3.55
CA ALA A 113 17.63 -8.43 3.94
C ALA A 113 18.51 -8.60 5.20
N GLN A 114 18.12 -9.47 6.13
CA GLN A 114 18.87 -9.77 7.37
C GLN A 114 19.98 -10.83 7.20
N ASN A 115 19.84 -11.79 6.29
CA ASN A 115 20.88 -12.79 5.99
C ASN A 115 21.94 -12.23 5.03
N GLY A 116 21.57 -11.25 4.19
CA GLY A 116 22.54 -10.42 3.47
C GLY A 116 23.44 -9.60 4.39
N THR A 117 23.04 -9.37 5.65
CA THR A 117 23.86 -8.74 6.70
C THR A 117 24.61 -9.75 7.58
N ALA A 118 24.17 -11.02 7.64
CA ALA A 118 24.76 -12.03 8.52
C ALA A 118 26.13 -12.60 8.06
N ALA A 119 26.51 -12.43 6.79
CA ALA A 119 27.86 -12.77 6.32
C ALA A 119 28.91 -11.69 6.65
N ASP A 120 28.48 -10.49 7.05
CA ASP A 120 29.36 -9.38 7.46
C ASP A 120 29.39 -9.18 9.00
N ASP A 121 28.45 -9.80 9.72
CA ASP A 121 28.22 -9.60 11.16
C ASP A 121 29.18 -10.35 12.11
N ARG A 122 30.16 -11.12 11.60
CA ARG A 122 31.19 -11.74 12.46
C ARG A 122 32.45 -10.88 12.65
N ALA A 123 32.52 -9.72 11.99
CA ALA A 123 33.66 -8.80 12.11
C ALA A 123 33.36 -7.47 12.81
N GLN A 124 32.11 -7.18 13.22
CA GLN A 124 31.71 -5.83 13.64
C GLN A 124 31.02 -5.74 15.00
N ALA A 125 31.41 -6.58 15.97
CA ALA A 125 30.98 -6.43 17.36
C ALA A 125 31.60 -5.21 18.11
N GLU A 126 32.25 -4.27 17.40
CA GLU A 126 32.88 -3.09 18.02
C GLU A 126 32.42 -1.72 17.49
N GLN A 127 31.52 -1.61 16.51
CA GLN A 127 31.14 -0.28 16.00
C GLN A 127 29.63 -0.12 15.83
N SER A 128 29.04 0.56 16.82
CA SER A 128 27.70 1.10 16.79
C SER A 128 27.57 2.19 15.71
N ALA A 129 27.13 1.82 14.51
CA ALA A 129 26.60 2.74 13.51
C ALA A 129 25.54 2.02 12.64
N PRO A 130 24.35 2.62 12.41
CA PRO A 130 23.33 2.02 11.54
C PRO A 130 23.80 2.01 10.07
N PRO A 131 23.31 1.05 9.26
CA PRO A 131 23.84 0.78 7.93
C PRO A 131 23.59 1.97 6.99
N VAL A 132 24.66 2.40 6.33
CA VAL A 132 24.67 3.35 5.22
C VAL A 132 24.04 2.66 4.01
N ALA A 133 22.69 2.56 4.02
CA ALA A 133 21.97 2.61 2.77
C ALA A 133 22.39 3.92 2.09
N LEU A 134 22.72 3.87 0.80
CA LEU A 134 23.21 4.99 0.00
C LEU A 134 22.19 6.14 -0.01
N GLU A 135 22.15 6.93 1.06
CA GLU A 135 21.37 8.15 1.18
C GLU A 135 22.14 9.23 0.42
N ALA A 136 22.04 9.20 -0.92
CA ALA A 136 22.67 10.21 -1.76
C ALA A 136 22.12 11.60 -1.39
N PRO A 137 22.97 12.60 -1.14
CA PRO A 137 22.49 13.94 -0.90
C PRO A 137 21.87 14.50 -2.19
N PHE A 138 20.74 15.20 -2.07
CA PHE A 138 20.05 15.80 -3.21
C PHE A 138 19.98 17.33 -3.15
N ALA A 139 20.30 17.91 -1.99
CA ALA A 139 20.32 19.35 -1.79
C ALA A 139 21.48 19.77 -0.90
N LYS A 140 21.95 21.00 -1.07
CA LYS A 140 22.96 21.63 -0.21
C LYS A 140 22.41 22.91 0.40
N VAL A 141 22.66 23.11 1.69
CA VAL A 141 22.31 24.33 2.39
C VAL A 141 23.33 25.41 2.07
N ASN A 142 22.89 26.49 1.41
CA ASN A 142 23.74 27.63 1.07
C ASN A 142 23.83 28.62 2.24
N SER A 143 22.70 28.96 2.84
CA SER A 143 22.63 29.91 3.96
C SER A 143 21.46 29.60 4.89
N VAL A 144 21.62 29.91 6.18
CA VAL A 144 20.59 29.80 7.21
C VAL A 144 20.50 31.15 7.94
N VAL A 145 19.28 31.64 8.15
CA VAL A 145 19.05 32.92 8.85
C VAL A 145 19.01 32.68 10.36
N PRO A 146 19.73 33.46 11.19
CA PRO A 146 19.68 33.33 12.64
C PRO A 146 18.27 33.50 13.21
N GLY A 147 17.88 32.67 14.18
CA GLY A 147 16.53 32.68 14.78
C GLY A 147 15.41 32.16 13.86
N SER A 148 15.78 31.61 12.70
CA SER A 148 14.84 30.90 11.82
C SER A 148 14.56 29.48 12.33
N PRO A 149 13.47 28.86 11.87
CA PRO A 149 13.18 27.46 12.21
C PRO A 149 14.28 26.48 11.81
N ALA A 150 15.00 26.75 10.71
CA ALA A 150 16.15 25.95 10.31
C ALA A 150 17.35 26.11 11.26
N ASP A 151 17.58 27.32 11.79
CA ASP A 151 18.62 27.60 12.78
C ASP A 151 18.30 26.95 14.13
N GLU A 152 17.05 27.07 14.59
CA GLU A 152 16.56 26.41 15.81
C GLU A 152 16.64 24.88 15.73
N ALA A 153 16.43 24.31 14.54
CA ALA A 153 16.62 22.89 14.27
C ALA A 153 18.10 22.46 14.24
N GLY A 154 19.04 23.41 14.20
CA GLY A 154 20.47 23.15 14.16
C GLY A 154 21.03 22.89 12.77
N LEU A 155 20.33 23.31 11.71
CA LEU A 155 20.82 23.23 10.32
C LEU A 155 21.90 24.28 10.09
N LYS A 156 22.99 23.91 9.41
CA LYS A 156 24.11 24.82 9.14
C LYS A 156 24.35 24.98 7.64
N ALA A 157 24.90 26.14 7.26
CA ALA A 157 25.40 26.34 5.91
C ALA A 157 26.48 25.30 5.57
N GLY A 158 26.39 24.70 4.40
CA GLY A 158 27.27 23.61 3.95
C GLY A 158 26.74 22.20 4.21
N ASP A 159 25.68 22.03 5.02
CA ASP A 159 25.05 20.73 5.22
C ASP A 159 24.44 20.20 3.90
N SER A 160 24.60 18.91 3.62
CA SER A 160 24.05 18.26 2.43
C SER A 160 22.86 17.38 2.83
N ILE A 161 21.66 17.74 2.41
CA ILE A 161 20.42 17.07 2.80
C ILE A 161 20.31 15.73 2.07
N THR A 162 20.11 14.66 2.83
CA THR A 162 19.89 13.32 2.31
C THR A 162 18.42 12.92 2.37
N LYS A 163 17.70 13.40 3.39
CA LYS A 163 16.26 13.14 3.59
C LYS A 163 15.58 14.34 4.23
N PHE A 164 14.39 14.68 3.73
CA PHE A 164 13.56 15.77 4.25
C PHE A 164 12.11 15.29 4.38
N GLY A 165 11.73 14.82 5.57
CA GLY A 165 10.44 14.20 5.82
C GLY A 165 10.27 12.92 5.00
N TRP A 166 9.33 12.95 4.05
CA TRP A 166 9.08 11.89 3.08
C TRP A 166 9.85 12.08 1.76
N VAL A 167 10.62 13.16 1.63
CA VAL A 167 11.38 13.51 0.43
C VAL A 167 12.80 12.96 0.53
N ASP A 168 13.20 12.18 -0.47
CA ASP A 168 14.49 11.53 -0.65
C ASP A 168 15.08 11.87 -2.05
N TRP A 169 16.29 11.40 -2.34
CA TRP A 169 16.98 11.64 -3.62
C TRP A 169 16.23 11.12 -4.87
N THR A 170 15.27 10.20 -4.71
CA THR A 170 14.49 9.66 -5.83
C THR A 170 13.27 10.52 -6.18
N ASN A 171 12.75 11.31 -5.24
CA ASN A 171 11.44 11.96 -5.36
C ASN A 171 11.47 13.48 -5.15
N HIS A 172 12.62 14.11 -4.92
CA HIS A 172 12.73 15.53 -4.59
C HIS A 172 12.28 16.53 -5.68
N GLU A 173 12.20 16.11 -6.95
CA GLU A 173 11.66 16.89 -8.08
C GLU A 173 12.19 18.34 -8.11
N ARG A 174 13.53 18.51 -8.22
CA ARG A 174 14.22 19.82 -8.16
C ARG A 174 13.85 20.67 -6.93
N LEU A 175 13.69 20.03 -5.77
CA LEU A 175 13.26 20.62 -4.50
C LEU A 175 11.79 21.05 -4.44
N GLY A 176 10.99 20.81 -5.49
CA GLY A 176 9.56 21.10 -5.50
C GLY A 176 8.82 20.34 -4.39
N ARG A 177 9.11 19.05 -4.21
CA ARG A 177 8.49 18.24 -3.13
C ARG A 177 8.91 18.68 -1.74
N VAL A 178 10.11 19.25 -1.58
CA VAL A 178 10.54 19.83 -0.29
C VAL A 178 9.65 21.02 0.05
N ALA A 179 9.41 21.93 -0.91
CA ALA A 179 8.52 23.07 -0.69
C ALA A 179 7.09 22.62 -0.34
N GLU A 180 6.58 21.59 -1.01
CA GLU A 180 5.29 20.98 -0.71
C GLU A 180 5.25 20.39 0.71
N ALA A 181 6.24 19.57 1.08
CA ALA A 181 6.35 18.97 2.40
C ALA A 181 6.37 20.03 3.51
N VAL A 182 7.05 21.14 3.29
CA VAL A 182 7.10 22.27 4.22
C VAL A 182 5.75 22.97 4.33
N SER A 183 5.07 23.18 3.21
CA SER A 183 3.77 23.87 3.18
C SER A 183 2.65 23.08 3.85
N GLN A 184 2.67 21.74 3.74
CA GLN A 184 1.66 20.84 4.32
C GLN A 184 1.89 20.61 5.82
N ASN A 185 3.11 20.78 6.31
CA ASN A 185 3.49 20.52 7.69
C ASN A 185 3.77 21.82 8.47
N GLU A 186 3.03 22.89 8.19
CA GLU A 186 3.13 24.12 8.96
C GLU A 186 2.74 23.88 10.45
N GLY A 187 3.66 24.18 11.36
CA GLY A 187 3.52 23.92 12.80
C GLY A 187 3.84 22.48 13.22
N ILE A 188 4.15 21.58 12.28
CA ILE A 188 4.41 20.16 12.54
C ILE A 188 5.91 19.86 12.33
N PRO A 189 6.59 19.17 13.26
CA PRO A 189 8.01 18.85 13.12
C PRO A 189 8.24 17.88 11.95
N ILE A 190 9.18 18.22 11.07
CA ILE A 190 9.64 17.40 9.95
C ILE A 190 11.02 16.83 10.28
N ALA A 191 11.18 15.52 10.18
CA ALA A 191 12.47 14.86 10.35
C ALA A 191 13.38 15.14 9.15
N VAL A 192 14.57 15.70 9.39
CA VAL A 192 15.57 16.00 8.36
C VAL A 192 16.87 15.28 8.69
N LYS A 193 17.45 14.61 7.69
CA LYS A 193 18.80 14.05 7.76
C LYS A 193 19.71 14.80 6.80
N ALA A 194 20.89 15.16 7.29
CA ALA A 194 21.89 15.86 6.51
C ALA A 194 23.30 15.35 6.83
N LEU A 195 24.18 15.42 5.84
CA LEU A 195 25.61 15.18 5.98
C LEU A 195 26.30 16.52 6.23
N ARG A 196 26.89 16.66 7.42
CA ARG A 196 27.66 17.83 7.81
C ARG A 196 29.13 17.64 7.45
N PRO A 197 29.73 18.50 6.61
CA PRO A 197 31.16 18.42 6.33
C PRO A 197 31.95 18.71 7.61
N SER A 198 32.91 17.86 7.94
CA SER A 198 33.78 18.07 9.10
C SER A 198 34.82 19.16 8.79
N SER A 199 34.90 20.18 9.64
CA SER A 199 35.90 21.27 9.50
C SER A 199 37.34 20.80 9.67
N SER A 200 37.58 19.61 10.24
CA SER A 200 38.91 19.03 10.44
C SER A 200 39.38 18.10 9.32
N GLY A 201 38.68 18.08 8.17
CA GLY A 201 39.05 17.24 7.02
C GLY A 201 38.71 15.75 7.20
N GLY A 202 37.93 15.41 8.22
CA GLY A 202 37.40 14.06 8.43
C GLY A 202 36.17 13.74 7.56
N PRO A 203 35.65 12.50 7.64
CA PRO A 203 34.43 12.10 6.94
C PRO A 203 33.24 13.00 7.35
N ALA A 204 32.32 13.24 6.41
CA ALA A 204 31.10 13.97 6.70
C ALA A 204 30.27 13.21 7.75
N VAL A 205 29.75 13.93 8.74
CA VAL A 205 28.99 13.36 9.85
C VAL A 205 27.51 13.43 9.52
N THR A 206 26.80 12.30 9.64
CA THR A 206 25.34 12.29 9.51
C THR A 206 24.70 12.92 10.74
N VAL A 207 23.91 13.96 10.52
CA VAL A 207 23.15 14.69 11.54
C VAL A 207 21.67 14.53 11.24
N GLN A 208 20.92 14.06 12.24
CA GLN A 208 19.47 14.00 12.19
C GLN A 208 18.88 15.07 13.11
N MET A 209 17.89 15.81 12.59
CA MET A 209 17.26 16.92 13.30
C MET A 209 15.76 16.97 13.00
N GLN A 210 15.01 17.71 13.82
CA GLN A 210 13.58 17.96 13.63
C GLN A 210 13.40 19.44 13.33
N LEU A 211 12.81 19.73 12.18
CA LEU A 211 12.64 21.08 11.67
C LEU A 211 11.14 21.37 11.55
N THR A 212 10.65 22.33 12.32
CA THR A 212 9.23 22.69 12.39
C THR A 212 8.98 23.95 11.58
N PRO A 213 8.36 23.88 10.39
CA PRO A 213 8.02 25.06 9.63
C PRO A 213 7.06 25.96 10.41
N ARG A 214 7.33 27.27 10.49
CA ARG A 214 6.40 28.23 11.10
C ARG A 214 6.36 29.53 10.30
N ARG A 215 5.23 30.23 10.34
CA ARG A 215 5.13 31.61 9.86
C ARG A 215 5.61 32.59 10.94
N ASN A 216 5.89 33.82 10.51
CA ASN A 216 6.15 34.98 11.39
C ASN A 216 7.38 34.87 12.30
N TRP A 217 8.40 34.11 11.91
CA TRP A 217 9.70 34.08 12.60
C TRP A 217 10.59 35.31 12.31
N GLY A 218 10.09 36.29 11.55
CA GLY A 218 10.82 37.53 11.23
C GLY A 218 11.56 37.51 9.88
N GLY A 219 11.32 36.52 9.01
CA GLY A 219 11.91 36.46 7.68
C GLY A 219 10.97 35.91 6.60
N ARG A 220 11.52 35.66 5.40
CA ARG A 220 10.76 35.19 4.23
C ARG A 220 10.60 33.66 4.25
N GLY A 221 9.37 33.19 4.05
CA GLY A 221 9.07 31.76 3.95
C GLY A 221 8.89 31.08 5.31
N LEU A 222 8.86 29.75 5.31
CA LEU A 222 8.50 28.94 6.49
C LEU A 222 9.72 28.37 7.25
N LEU A 223 10.91 28.34 6.63
CA LEU A 223 12.10 27.69 7.19
C LEU A 223 13.26 28.63 7.50
N GLY A 224 13.47 29.65 6.64
CA GLY A 224 14.61 30.56 6.74
C GLY A 224 15.97 29.97 6.33
N CYS A 225 15.98 28.92 5.49
CA CYS A 225 17.19 28.43 4.83
C CYS A 225 17.07 28.51 3.29
N HIS A 226 18.23 28.61 2.63
CA HIS A 226 18.32 28.57 1.17
C HIS A 226 18.95 27.24 0.75
N LEU A 227 18.14 26.39 0.12
CA LEU A 227 18.55 25.08 -0.39
C LEU A 227 18.86 25.18 -1.89
N LEU A 228 20.01 24.67 -2.29
CA LEU A 228 20.41 24.52 -3.70
C LEU A 228 20.34 23.05 -4.09
N PRO A 229 19.82 22.70 -5.27
CA PRO A 229 19.94 21.35 -5.78
C PRO A 229 21.41 21.02 -6.04
N LEU A 230 21.79 19.76 -5.85
CA LEU A 230 23.11 19.23 -6.23
C LEU A 230 23.17 18.86 -7.71
#